data_AF-A0A318H0A8-F1
#
_entry.id   AF-A0A318H0A8-F1
#
_cell.length_a   1.000
_cell.length_b   1.000
_cell.length_c   1.000
_cell.angle_alpha   90.00
_cell.angle_beta   90.00
_cell.angle_gamma   90.00
#
_symmetry.space_group_name_H-M   'P 1'
#
loop_
_entity.id
_entity.type
_entity.pdbx_description
1 polymer ?
#
loop_
_entity_poly.entity_id
_entity_poly.type
_entity_poly.pdbx_seq_one_letter_code
_entity_poly.pdbx_strand_id
1 'polypeptide(L)'
;MPNTKGSRETRKQFAQAPPRLFPLRAGVPWSLRADYLKSNPDDAAAIISEYLNAPADDVKGMLAGDTIYGLADNKGLFGTEDAPGPVYQSMQSVVNFAVESKLIDNAPSVDSLLDPQLIRDAR
;
A
#
# COMPACT_ATOMS: atom_id res chain seq x y z
N MET A 1 10.49 13.79 -10.14
CA MET A 1 10.75 12.39 -10.57
C MET A 1 10.95 11.55 -9.32
N PRO A 2 10.15 10.50 -9.06
CA PRO A 2 10.38 9.67 -7.88
C PRO A 2 11.72 8.93 -8.03
N ASN A 3 12.50 8.88 -6.96
CA ASN A 3 13.84 8.30 -6.91
C ASN A 3 13.79 6.79 -7.21
N THR A 4 14.00 6.42 -8.47
CA THR A 4 13.95 5.03 -8.97
C THR A 4 15.09 4.15 -8.44
N LYS A 5 16.10 4.75 -7.80
CA LYS A 5 17.25 4.04 -7.22
C LYS A 5 16.90 3.41 -5.87
N GLY A 6 16.21 4.16 -5.00
CA GLY A 6 15.75 3.66 -3.69
C GLY A 6 14.77 2.49 -3.83
N SER A 7 13.77 2.62 -4.70
CA SER A 7 12.79 1.54 -4.92
C SER A 7 13.36 0.28 -5.56
N ARG A 8 14.50 0.35 -6.25
CA ARG A 8 15.21 -0.81 -6.80
C ARG A 8 16.02 -1.53 -5.74
N GLU A 9 16.73 -0.80 -4.88
CA GLU A 9 17.53 -1.38 -3.81
C GLU A 9 16.64 -1.98 -2.70
N THR A 10 15.51 -1.35 -2.36
CA THR A 10 14.52 -1.93 -1.44
C THR A 10 13.95 -3.25 -2.01
N ARG A 11 13.61 -3.29 -3.31
CA ARG A 11 13.16 -4.54 -3.96
C ARG A 11 14.22 -5.65 -3.90
N LYS A 12 15.50 -5.33 -4.10
CA LYS A 12 16.59 -6.30 -3.98
C LYS A 12 16.77 -6.80 -2.55
N GLN A 13 16.70 -5.93 -1.54
CA GLN A 13 16.77 -6.32 -0.14
C GLN A 13 15.66 -7.29 0.24
N PHE A 14 14.42 -7.04 -0.17
CA PHE A 14 13.31 -7.99 0.01
C PHE A 14 13.50 -9.28 -0.79
N ALA A 15 14.13 -9.22 -1.97
CA ALA A 15 14.45 -10.41 -2.75
C ALA A 15 15.59 -11.25 -2.15
N GLN A 16 16.34 -10.75 -1.16
CA GLN A 16 17.42 -11.48 -0.46
C GLN A 16 17.12 -11.76 1.02
N ALA A 17 15.93 -11.35 1.48
CA ALA A 17 15.54 -11.41 2.87
C ALA A 17 15.42 -12.85 3.41
N PRO A 18 15.70 -13.09 4.72
CA PRO A 18 15.62 -14.40 5.36
C PRO A 18 14.24 -15.08 5.17
N PRO A 19 14.18 -16.43 5.24
CA PRO A 19 12.95 -17.19 4.94
C PRO A 19 11.72 -16.77 5.74
N ARG A 20 11.89 -16.32 6.99
CA ARG A 20 10.79 -15.80 7.82
C ARG A 20 10.05 -14.61 7.21
N LEU A 21 10.71 -13.86 6.33
CA LEU A 21 10.11 -12.72 5.64
C LEU A 21 9.34 -13.12 4.38
N PHE A 22 9.41 -14.39 3.96
CA PHE A 22 8.72 -14.89 2.76
C PHE A 22 7.30 -14.37 2.59
N PRO A 23 6.40 -14.44 3.61
CA PRO A 23 5.03 -13.96 3.48
C PRO A 23 4.92 -12.44 3.23
N LEU A 24 5.97 -11.65 3.44
CA LEU A 24 5.99 -10.20 3.25
C LEU A 24 6.94 -9.73 2.12
N ARG A 25 7.61 -10.65 1.40
CA ARG A 25 8.60 -10.31 0.36
C ARG A 25 8.01 -9.58 -0.84
N ALA A 26 8.82 -8.69 -1.42
CA ALA A 26 8.60 -8.15 -2.75
C ALA A 26 8.62 -9.30 -3.77
N GLY A 27 7.46 -9.62 -4.34
CA GLY A 27 7.25 -10.76 -5.24
C GLY A 27 6.08 -11.66 -4.81
N VAL A 28 5.73 -11.66 -3.52
CA VAL A 28 4.45 -12.22 -3.07
C VAL A 28 3.34 -11.24 -3.45
N PRO A 29 2.24 -11.71 -4.09
CA PRO A 29 1.08 -10.88 -4.37
C PRO A 29 0.67 -10.08 -3.13
N TRP A 30 0.46 -8.78 -3.28
CA TRP A 30 0.20 -7.89 -2.15
C TRP A 30 -1.05 -8.32 -1.35
N SER A 31 -2.05 -8.93 -2.00
CA SER A 31 -3.24 -9.49 -1.36
C SER A 31 -2.91 -10.58 -0.35
N LEU A 32 -2.04 -11.53 -0.72
CA LEU A 32 -1.56 -12.57 0.19
C LEU A 32 -0.76 -12.00 1.36
N ARG A 33 -0.04 -10.88 1.14
CA ARG A 33 0.66 -10.17 2.22
C ARG A 33 -0.33 -9.48 3.16
N ALA A 34 -1.39 -8.87 2.63
CA ALA A 34 -2.47 -8.29 3.42
C ALA A 34 -3.19 -9.35 4.25
N ASP A 35 -3.48 -10.52 3.67
CA ASP A 35 -4.08 -11.64 4.39
C ASP A 35 -3.15 -12.15 5.50
N TYR A 36 -1.84 -12.24 5.22
CA TYR A 36 -0.87 -12.61 6.24
C TYR A 36 -0.85 -11.65 7.43
N LEU A 37 -0.83 -10.34 7.16
CA LEU A 37 -0.87 -9.31 8.20
C LEU A 37 -2.12 -9.43 9.08
N LYS A 38 -3.28 -9.73 8.47
CA LYS A 38 -4.55 -9.90 9.17
C LYS A 38 -4.58 -11.17 10.02
N SER A 39 -4.11 -12.29 9.48
CA SER A 39 -4.21 -13.59 10.14
C SER A 39 -3.06 -13.90 11.10
N ASN A 40 -1.92 -13.20 10.99
CA ASN A 40 -0.72 -13.43 11.80
C ASN A 40 -0.16 -12.11 12.36
N PRO A 41 -0.95 -11.32 13.10
CA PRO A 41 -0.54 -9.97 13.50
C PRO A 41 0.71 -9.93 14.38
N ASP A 42 0.88 -10.89 15.29
CA ASP A 42 2.06 -10.95 16.17
C ASP A 42 3.34 -11.29 15.41
N ASP A 43 3.28 -12.27 14.52
CA ASP A 43 4.43 -12.67 13.69
C ASP A 43 4.77 -11.58 12.67
N ALA A 44 3.77 -10.99 12.04
CA ALA A 44 3.97 -9.89 11.11
C ALA A 44 4.54 -8.65 11.81
N ALA A 45 4.11 -8.33 13.03
CA ALA A 45 4.68 -7.24 13.82
C ALA A 45 6.15 -7.51 14.14
N ALA A 46 6.52 -8.75 14.52
CA ALA A 46 7.91 -9.11 14.76
C ALA A 46 8.77 -8.92 13.50
N ILE A 47 8.28 -9.38 12.34
CA ILE A 47 8.94 -9.17 11.05
C ILE A 47 9.12 -7.68 10.73
N ILE A 48 8.06 -6.88 10.85
CA ILE A 48 8.09 -5.46 10.50
C ILE A 48 8.99 -4.68 11.48
N SER A 49 9.02 -5.09 12.75
CA SER A 49 9.86 -4.49 13.80
C SER A 49 11.34 -4.51 13.43
N GLU A 50 11.83 -5.63 12.89
CA GLU A 50 13.20 -5.78 12.40
C GLU A 50 13.51 -4.84 11.23
N TYR A 51 12.55 -4.59 10.34
CA TYR A 51 12.75 -3.74 9.16
C TYR A 51 12.68 -2.25 9.50
N LEU A 52 11.71 -1.86 10.33
CA LEU A 52 11.54 -0.47 10.75
C LEU A 52 12.51 -0.07 11.87
N ASN A 53 13.27 -1.03 12.42
CA ASN A 53 14.12 -0.84 13.59
C ASN A 53 13.35 -0.17 14.74
N ALA A 54 12.15 -0.69 15.00
CA ALA A 54 11.19 -0.19 15.98
C ALA A 54 10.72 -1.35 16.87
N PRO A 55 10.30 -1.10 18.12
CA PRO A 55 9.71 -2.12 18.98
C PRO A 55 8.48 -2.78 18.33
N ALA A 56 8.32 -4.10 18.49
CA ALA A 56 7.18 -4.82 17.93
C ALA A 56 5.83 -4.32 18.48
N ASP A 57 5.78 -3.88 19.73
CA ASP A 57 4.56 -3.32 20.32
C ASP A 57 4.20 -1.97 19.70
N ASP A 58 5.18 -1.15 19.32
CA ASP A 58 4.95 0.10 18.58
C ASP A 58 4.38 -0.21 17.19
N VAL A 59 4.91 -1.24 16.52
CA VAL A 59 4.40 -1.70 15.22
C VAL A 59 2.96 -2.20 15.34
N LYS A 60 2.61 -2.96 16.37
CA LYS A 60 1.23 -3.39 16.63
C LYS A 60 0.33 -2.18 16.84
N GLY A 61 0.79 -1.18 17.60
CA GLY A 61 0.07 0.07 17.81
C GLY A 61 -0.18 0.84 16.51
N MET A 62 0.82 0.93 15.63
CA MET A 62 0.67 1.54 14.30
C MET A 62 -0.37 0.80 13.46
N LEU A 63 -0.28 -0.53 13.39
CA LEU A 63 -1.18 -1.36 12.57
C LEU A 63 -2.61 -1.42 13.13
N ALA A 64 -2.81 -1.26 14.44
CA ALA A 64 -4.13 -1.33 15.07
C ALA A 64 -5.07 -0.19 14.62
N GLY A 65 -4.52 0.96 14.23
CA GLY A 65 -5.29 2.08 13.70
C GLY A 65 -5.58 1.97 12.20
N ASP A 66 -4.88 1.08 11.50
CA ASP A 66 -4.91 0.98 10.05
C ASP A 66 -5.88 -0.10 9.57
N THR A 67 -6.67 0.25 8.55
CA THR A 67 -7.39 -0.77 7.78
C THR A 67 -6.43 -1.39 6.78
N ILE A 68 -6.07 -2.65 6.98
CA ILE A 68 -5.31 -3.42 6.01
C ILE A 68 -6.28 -3.84 4.91
N TYR A 69 -6.21 -3.23 3.74
CA TYR A 69 -7.11 -3.60 2.64
C TYR A 69 -6.66 -4.92 2.01
N GLY A 70 -7.58 -5.88 1.87
CA GLY A 70 -7.40 -7.06 1.05
C GLY A 70 -7.86 -6.83 -0.40
N LEU A 71 -7.88 -7.90 -1.20
CA LEU A 71 -8.31 -7.81 -2.60
C LEU A 71 -9.78 -7.37 -2.74
N ALA A 72 -10.69 -7.96 -1.95
CA ALA A 72 -12.10 -7.60 -1.97
C ALA A 72 -12.33 -6.14 -1.57
N ASP A 73 -11.65 -5.69 -0.50
CA ASP A 73 -11.73 -4.31 -0.03
C ASP A 73 -11.25 -3.33 -1.12
N ASN A 74 -10.14 -3.64 -1.79
CA ASN A 74 -9.64 -2.83 -2.91
C ASN A 74 -10.58 -2.82 -4.11
N LYS A 75 -11.22 -3.96 -4.44
CA LYS A 75 -12.24 -4.00 -5.51
C LYS A 75 -13.41 -3.08 -5.19
N GLY A 76 -13.86 -3.03 -3.93
CA GLY A 76 -14.87 -2.06 -3.49
C GLY A 76 -14.38 -0.61 -3.53
N LEU A 77 -13.13 -0.38 -3.12
CA LEU A 77 -12.50 0.94 -3.08
C LEU A 77 -12.35 1.57 -4.48
N PHE A 78 -11.99 0.77 -5.49
CA PHE A 78 -11.84 1.20 -6.88
C PHE A 78 -13.14 1.13 -7.69
N GLY A 79 -14.05 0.21 -7.37
CA GLY A 79 -15.29 0.02 -8.13
C GLY A 79 -15.05 -0.48 -9.56
N THR A 80 -16.04 -0.27 -10.42
CA THR A 80 -16.02 -0.65 -11.83
C THR A 80 -15.83 0.57 -12.71
N GLU A 81 -15.73 0.37 -14.03
CA GLU A 81 -15.67 1.46 -15.00
C GLU A 81 -16.98 2.27 -15.02
N ASP A 82 -18.12 1.57 -15.02
CA ASP A 82 -19.45 2.21 -15.02
C ASP A 82 -19.86 2.75 -13.64
N ALA A 83 -19.22 2.29 -12.56
CA ALA A 83 -19.49 2.72 -11.19
C ALA A 83 -18.17 2.89 -10.41
N PRO A 84 -17.50 4.06 -10.57
CA PRO A 84 -16.25 4.35 -9.87
C PRO A 84 -16.42 4.31 -8.34
N GLY A 85 -15.45 3.71 -7.67
CA GLY A 85 -15.44 3.59 -6.22
C GLY A 85 -15.01 4.86 -5.48
N PRO A 86 -15.05 4.85 -4.14
CA PRO A 86 -14.74 6.03 -3.32
C PRO A 86 -13.31 6.55 -3.45
N VAL A 87 -12.35 5.74 -3.94
CA VAL A 87 -10.95 6.16 -4.12
C VAL A 87 -10.79 7.40 -5.00
N TYR A 88 -11.66 7.57 -5.99
CA TYR A 88 -11.60 8.71 -6.92
C TYR A 88 -11.92 10.01 -6.21
N GLN A 89 -12.93 10.01 -5.34
CA GLN A 89 -13.26 11.17 -4.52
C GLN A 89 -12.15 11.47 -3.50
N SER A 90 -11.60 10.44 -2.84
CA SER A 90 -10.48 10.62 -1.91
C SER A 90 -9.25 11.21 -2.61
N MET A 91 -8.92 10.73 -3.81
CA MET A 91 -7.80 11.27 -4.59
C MET A 91 -8.06 12.71 -5.03
N GLN A 92 -9.31 13.04 -5.40
CA GLN A 92 -9.68 14.43 -5.69
C GLN A 92 -9.45 15.35 -4.47
N SER A 93 -9.81 14.90 -3.27
CA SER A 93 -9.53 15.65 -2.04
C SER A 93 -8.04 15.88 -1.81
N VAL A 94 -7.18 14.88 -2.10
CA VAL A 94 -5.72 15.02 -2.02
C VAL A 94 -5.20 16.03 -3.04
N VAL A 95 -5.67 15.96 -4.29
CA VAL A 95 -5.28 16.93 -5.34
C VAL A 95 -5.68 18.35 -4.94
N ASN A 96 -6.90 18.54 -4.45
CA ASN A 96 -7.39 19.85 -4.00
C ASN A 96 -6.53 20.38 -2.85
N PHE A 97 -6.28 19.56 -1.84
CA PHE A 97 -5.42 19.94 -0.71
C PHE A 97 -4.03 20.37 -1.17
N ALA A 98 -3.42 19.64 -2.11
CA ALA A 98 -2.09 19.94 -2.61
C ALA A 98 -2.03 21.29 -3.36
N VAL A 99 -3.07 21.62 -4.13
CA VAL A 99 -3.20 22.91 -4.83
C VAL A 99 -3.45 24.05 -3.83
N GLU A 100 -4.42 23.89 -2.93
CA GLU A 100 -4.76 24.89 -1.91
C GLU A 100 -3.56 25.19 -1.00
N SER A 101 -2.78 24.17 -0.67
CA SER A 101 -1.55 24.27 0.11
C SER A 101 -0.34 24.77 -0.69
N LYS A 102 -0.50 25.05 -1.99
CA LYS A 102 0.56 25.48 -2.91
C LYS A 102 1.75 24.51 -2.97
N LEU A 103 1.50 23.23 -2.76
CA LEU A 103 2.51 22.16 -2.93
C LEU A 103 2.71 21.82 -4.42
N ILE A 104 1.67 22.07 -5.23
CA ILE A 104 1.69 21.93 -6.69
C ILE A 104 0.95 23.12 -7.32
N ASP A 105 1.41 23.55 -8.49
CA ASP A 105 0.82 24.70 -9.20
C ASP A 105 -0.40 24.31 -10.04
N ASN A 106 -0.45 23.07 -10.53
CA ASN A 106 -1.48 22.58 -11.44
C ASN A 106 -2.08 21.27 -10.92
N ALA A 107 -3.40 21.18 -10.88
CA ALA A 107 -4.12 19.97 -10.51
C ALA A 107 -3.98 18.89 -11.60
N PRO A 108 -3.34 17.74 -11.34
CA PRO A 108 -3.44 16.59 -12.24
C PRO A 108 -4.87 16.03 -12.25
N SER A 109 -5.24 15.34 -13.33
CA SER A 109 -6.47 14.54 -13.35
C SER A 109 -6.34 13.36 -12.38
N VAL A 110 -7.41 13.05 -11.65
CA VAL A 110 -7.46 11.87 -10.77
C VAL A 110 -7.23 10.58 -11.57
N ASP A 111 -7.77 10.49 -12.79
CA ASP A 111 -7.64 9.31 -13.63
C ASP A 111 -6.20 9.03 -14.06
N SER A 112 -5.33 10.05 -14.10
CA SER A 112 -3.91 9.85 -14.42
C SER A 112 -3.06 9.44 -13.21
N LEU A 113 -3.62 9.54 -12.00
CA LEU A 113 -2.97 9.16 -10.74
C LEU A 113 -3.32 7.74 -10.27
N LEU A 114 -4.38 7.17 -10.82
CA LEU A 114 -4.89 5.86 -10.43
C LEU A 114 -4.78 4.88 -11.60
N ASP A 115 -4.29 3.67 -11.31
CA ASP A 115 -4.29 2.55 -12.26
C ASP A 115 -5.23 1.46 -11.74
N PRO A 116 -6.54 1.51 -12.06
CA PRO A 116 -7.51 0.56 -11.56
C PRO A 116 -7.32 -0.86 -12.13
N GLN A 117 -6.58 -1.02 -13.24
CA GLN A 117 -6.38 -2.33 -13.86
C GLN A 117 -5.55 -3.25 -12.96
N LEU A 118 -4.63 -2.70 -12.17
CA LEU A 118 -3.85 -3.46 -11.19
C LEU A 118 -4.71 -4.20 -10.15
N ILE A 119 -5.91 -3.69 -9.87
CA ILE A 119 -6.87 -4.32 -8.93
C ILE A 119 -7.89 -5.19 -9.68
N ARG A 120 -8.32 -4.75 -10.86
CA ARG A 120 -9.30 -5.49 -11.67
C ARG A 120 -8.74 -6.80 -12.23
N ASP A 121 -7.47 -6.80 -12.63
CA ASP A 121 -6.76 -7.97 -13.15
C ASP A 121 -6.28 -8.93 -12.05
N ALA A 122 -6.28 -8.48 -10.78
CA ALA A 122 -5.86 -9.29 -9.66
C ALA A 122 -6.86 -10.42 -9.37
N ARG A 123 -6.33 -11.65 -9.37
CA ARG A 123 -7.05 -12.89 -9.08
C ARG A 123 -6.97 -13.24 -7.60
#